data_AF-A0A819LYU3-F1
#
_entry.id   AF-A0A819LYU3-F1
#
_cell.length_a   1.000
_cell.length_b   1.000
_cell.length_c   1.000
_cell.angle_alpha   90.00
_cell.angle_beta   90.00
_cell.angle_gamma   90.00
#
_symmetry.space_group_name_H-M   'P 1'
#
loop_
_entity.id
_entity.type
_entity.pdbx_description
1 polymer ?
#
loop_
_entity_poly.entity_id
_entity_poly.type
_entity_poly.pdbx_seq_one_letter_code
_entity_poly.pdbx_strand_id
1 'polypeptide(L)'
;MKTGHQTASFVFTKFENYTDWSSIGYVVLIGLLQAQYCLSGYDAAAHMTEETRKADVAGAWGMIGAVVVSAITGWLFLIAFFFGIHDYEATVNSLTGFPMTQILLDNFSKQLTIFFMCLILVACWFCGLASVTANSRMIYAFSRDHAM
;
A
#
# COMPACT_ATOMS: atom_id res chain seq x y z
N MET A 1 27.03 5.78 -10.76
CA MET A 1 25.68 5.64 -11.33
C MET A 1 25.67 4.33 -12.10
N LYS A 2 25.20 3.23 -11.50
CA LYS A 2 25.10 1.93 -12.18
C LYS A 2 23.85 2.01 -13.07
N THR A 3 24.03 2.28 -14.35
CA THR A 3 22.95 2.55 -15.31
C THR A 3 22.41 1.25 -15.92
N GLY A 4 21.61 0.50 -15.15
CA GLY A 4 20.95 -0.70 -15.68
C GLY A 4 19.68 -1.02 -14.92
N HIS A 5 18.52 -0.80 -15.54
CA HIS A 5 17.23 -1.28 -15.03
C HIS A 5 17.21 -2.82 -15.04
N GLN A 6 16.41 -3.42 -14.15
CA GLN A 6 16.29 -4.89 -14.10
C GLN A 6 15.66 -5.45 -15.36
N THR A 7 16.07 -6.67 -15.71
CA THR A 7 15.46 -7.38 -16.84
C THR A 7 14.04 -7.82 -16.48
N ALA A 8 13.12 -7.85 -17.44
CA ALA A 8 11.74 -8.31 -17.21
C ALA A 8 11.66 -9.72 -16.60
N SER A 9 12.59 -10.62 -16.94
CA SER A 9 12.69 -11.94 -16.30
C SER A 9 12.91 -11.81 -14.80
N PHE A 10 13.79 -10.92 -14.34
CA PHE A 10 13.98 -10.71 -12.90
C PHE A 10 12.68 -10.26 -12.22
N VAL A 11 11.97 -9.30 -12.81
CA VAL A 11 10.74 -8.73 -12.24
C VAL A 11 9.60 -9.74 -12.13
N PHE A 12 9.44 -10.63 -13.12
CA PHE A 12 8.29 -11.54 -13.19
C PHE A 12 8.60 -12.99 -12.77
N THR A 13 9.87 -13.42 -12.77
CA THR A 13 10.22 -14.85 -12.55
C THR A 13 11.11 -15.10 -11.35
N LYS A 14 11.71 -14.06 -10.75
CA LYS A 14 12.53 -14.23 -9.54
C LYS A 14 11.61 -14.40 -8.33
N PHE A 15 11.78 -15.50 -7.59
CA PHE A 15 11.10 -15.75 -6.33
C PHE A 15 12.15 -16.05 -5.25
N GLU A 16 12.14 -15.26 -4.19
CA GLU A 16 13.05 -15.40 -3.04
C GLU A 16 12.20 -15.65 -1.78
N ASN A 17 12.58 -16.64 -0.97
CA ASN A 17 11.86 -17.02 0.22
C ASN A 17 12.75 -16.92 1.45
N TYR A 18 12.44 -15.93 2.31
CA TYR A 18 13.14 -15.67 3.57
C TYR A 18 12.34 -16.10 4.80
N THR A 19 11.23 -16.81 4.62
CA THR A 19 10.35 -17.18 5.74
C THR A 19 10.74 -18.50 6.41
N ASP A 20 11.66 -19.27 5.82
CA ASP A 20 12.04 -20.64 6.21
C ASP A 20 10.94 -21.70 6.02
N TRP A 21 9.79 -21.34 5.43
CA TRP A 21 8.69 -22.28 5.12
C TRP A 21 8.94 -22.99 3.79
N SER A 22 8.76 -24.32 3.76
CA SER A 22 8.94 -25.12 2.53
C SER A 22 7.77 -25.02 1.55
N SER A 23 6.57 -24.65 2.02
CA SER A 23 5.38 -24.55 1.18
C SER A 23 5.34 -23.22 0.42
N ILE A 24 5.64 -23.26 -0.88
CA ILE A 24 5.59 -22.09 -1.77
C ILE A 24 4.20 -21.43 -1.72
N GLY A 25 3.13 -22.23 -1.71
CA GLY A 25 1.76 -21.71 -1.66
C GLY A 25 1.50 -20.87 -0.40
N TYR A 26 2.03 -21.30 0.75
CA TYR A 26 1.88 -20.55 1.99
C TYR A 26 2.67 -19.23 1.97
N VAL A 27 3.88 -19.23 1.44
CA VAL A 27 4.70 -18.02 1.29
C VAL A 27 4.04 -17.00 0.36
N VAL A 28 3.42 -17.47 -0.73
CA VAL A 28 2.63 -16.62 -1.62
C VAL A 28 1.44 -16.00 -0.89
N LEU A 29 0.73 -16.75 -0.06
CA LEU A 29 -0.37 -16.22 0.76
C LEU A 29 0.10 -15.16 1.76
N ILE A 30 1.28 -15.32 2.36
CA ILE A 30 1.88 -14.29 3.23
C ILE A 30 2.18 -13.02 2.43
N GLY A 31 2.74 -13.14 1.22
CA GLY A 31 2.96 -11.99 0.34
C GLY A 31 1.65 -11.29 -0.04
N LEU A 32 0.60 -12.07 -0.35
CA LEU A 32 -0.73 -11.55 -0.67
C LEU A 32 -1.41 -10.86 0.53
N LEU A 33 -1.12 -11.28 1.76
CA LEU A 33 -1.65 -10.65 2.97
C LEU A 33 -1.24 -9.16 3.04
N GLN A 34 0.01 -8.85 2.69
CA GLN A 34 0.49 -7.47 2.67
C GLN A 34 -0.21 -6.65 1.57
N ALA A 35 -0.43 -7.24 0.39
CA ALA A 35 -1.18 -6.59 -0.68
C ALA A 35 -2.65 -6.33 -0.28
N GLN A 36 -3.28 -7.28 0.43
CA GLN A 36 -4.64 -7.12 0.96
C GLN A 36 -4.71 -5.98 1.97
N TYR A 37 -3.72 -5.84 2.85
CA TYR A 37 -3.70 -4.77 3.85
C TYR A 37 -3.79 -3.37 3.20
N CYS A 38 -3.15 -3.16 2.06
CA CYS A 38 -3.23 -1.90 1.31
C CYS A 38 -4.63 -1.60 0.73
N LEU A 39 -5.49 -2.60 0.59
CA LEU A 39 -6.87 -2.42 0.11
C LEU A 39 -7.85 -2.18 1.26
N SER A 40 -7.42 -2.25 2.52
CA SER A 40 -8.29 -2.04 3.67
C SER A 40 -8.93 -0.64 3.67
N GLY A 41 -10.18 -0.54 4.14
CA GLY A 41 -10.92 0.73 4.23
C GLY A 41 -11.74 1.10 2.99
N TYR A 42 -11.90 0.19 2.02
CA TYR A 42 -12.79 0.41 0.86
C TYR A 42 -14.26 0.63 1.26
N ASP A 43 -14.67 0.07 2.40
CA ASP A 43 -15.99 0.20 3.03
C ASP A 43 -16.23 1.58 3.65
N ALA A 44 -15.19 2.42 3.76
CA ALA A 44 -15.34 3.82 4.18
C ALA A 44 -16.33 4.59 3.30
N ALA A 45 -16.43 4.23 2.01
CA ALA A 45 -17.42 4.79 1.10
C ALA A 45 -18.87 4.49 1.53
N ALA A 46 -19.11 3.37 2.22
CA ALA A 46 -20.42 3.00 2.75
C ALA A 46 -20.80 3.84 3.98
N HIS A 47 -19.84 4.29 4.80
CA HIS A 47 -20.14 5.12 5.98
C HIS A 47 -20.56 6.56 5.64
N MET A 48 -20.27 7.04 4.42
CA MET A 48 -20.65 8.38 3.95
C MET A 48 -21.84 8.37 2.99
N THR A 49 -22.55 7.24 2.87
CA THR A 49 -23.68 7.16 1.94
C THR A 49 -24.84 8.06 2.32
N GLU A 50 -25.02 8.39 3.61
CA GLU A 50 -26.07 9.32 4.07
C GLU A 50 -25.93 10.74 3.47
N GLU A 51 -24.71 11.16 3.14
CA GLU A 51 -24.41 12.47 2.55
C GLU A 51 -24.33 12.41 1.01
N THR A 52 -24.53 11.23 0.41
CA THR A 52 -24.33 10.98 -1.03
C THR A 52 -25.67 10.91 -1.77
N ARG A 53 -25.80 11.67 -2.88
CA ARG A 53 -26.97 11.53 -3.78
C ARG A 53 -27.00 10.13 -4.41
N LYS A 54 -28.13 9.43 -4.28
CA LYS A 54 -28.33 8.03 -4.71
C LYS A 54 -27.48 7.01 -3.94
N ALA A 55 -27.51 7.10 -2.61
CA ALA A 55 -26.84 6.22 -1.65
C ALA A 55 -26.88 4.72 -2.03
N ASP A 56 -28.06 4.21 -2.43
CA ASP A 56 -28.31 2.80 -2.73
C ASP A 56 -27.40 2.21 -3.82
N VAL A 57 -26.97 3.05 -4.77
CA VAL A 57 -26.16 2.62 -5.93
C VAL A 57 -24.77 3.24 -5.89
N ALA A 58 -24.66 4.50 -5.45
CA ALA A 58 -23.40 5.22 -5.41
C ALA A 58 -22.41 4.61 -4.41
N GLY A 59 -22.88 4.11 -3.25
CA GLY A 59 -22.01 3.44 -2.28
C GLY A 59 -21.38 2.17 -2.83
N ALA A 60 -22.18 1.31 -3.47
CA ALA A 60 -21.71 0.06 -4.06
C ALA A 60 -20.66 0.28 -5.17
N TRP A 61 -20.95 1.21 -6.10
CA TRP A 61 -20.00 1.55 -7.16
C TRP A 61 -18.76 2.29 -6.63
N GLY A 62 -18.91 3.08 -5.56
CA GLY A 62 -17.79 3.73 -4.88
C GLY A 62 -16.81 2.72 -4.29
N MET A 63 -17.31 1.70 -3.60
CA MET A 63 -16.47 0.61 -3.04
C MET A 63 -15.75 -0.16 -4.16
N ILE A 64 -16.47 -0.59 -5.19
CA ILE A 64 -15.87 -1.34 -6.32
C ILE A 64 -14.83 -0.48 -7.03
N GLY A 65 -15.16 0.79 -7.30
CA GLY A 65 -14.25 1.74 -7.94
C GLY A 65 -12.98 1.96 -7.12
N ALA A 66 -13.11 2.14 -5.79
CA ALA A 66 -11.96 2.30 -4.91
C ALA A 66 -11.03 1.08 -4.95
N VAL A 67 -11.58 -0.14 -4.88
CA VAL A 67 -10.78 -1.37 -4.96
C VAL A 67 -10.09 -1.51 -6.31
N VAL A 68 -10.82 -1.33 -7.42
CA VAL A 68 -10.28 -1.50 -8.77
C VAL A 68 -9.18 -0.48 -9.07
N VAL A 69 -9.42 0.80 -8.76
CA VAL A 69 -8.43 1.86 -8.98
C VAL A 69 -7.18 1.63 -8.12
N SER A 70 -7.36 1.24 -6.86
CA SER A 70 -6.24 0.95 -5.95
C SER A 70 -5.43 -0.26 -6.41
N ALA A 71 -6.10 -1.33 -6.85
CA ALA A 71 -5.44 -2.53 -7.36
C ALA A 71 -4.61 -2.24 -8.63
N ILE A 72 -5.17 -1.53 -9.60
CA ILE A 72 -4.46 -1.18 -10.84
C ILE A 72 -3.28 -0.24 -10.55
N THR A 73 -3.53 0.82 -9.78
CA THR A 73 -2.50 1.82 -9.47
C THR A 73 -1.37 1.21 -8.64
N GLY A 74 -1.71 0.40 -7.64
CA GLY A 74 -0.74 -0.33 -6.81
C GLY A 74 0.08 -1.32 -7.62
N TRP A 75 -0.54 -2.06 -8.55
CA TRP A 75 0.16 -3.00 -9.41
C TRP A 75 1.16 -2.31 -10.35
N LEU A 76 0.76 -1.22 -10.99
CA LEU A 76 1.66 -0.41 -11.83
C LEU A 76 2.81 0.20 -11.02
N PHE A 77 2.50 0.68 -9.80
CA PHE A 77 3.50 1.22 -8.89
C PHE A 77 4.55 0.17 -8.49
N LEU A 78 4.13 -1.04 -8.13
CA LEU A 78 5.03 -2.14 -7.78
C LEU A 78 5.94 -2.53 -8.95
N ILE A 79 5.40 -2.61 -10.17
CA ILE A 79 6.20 -2.89 -11.38
C ILE A 79 7.28 -1.82 -11.57
N ALA A 80 6.90 -0.55 -11.47
CA ALA A 80 7.85 0.56 -11.60
C ALA A 80 8.98 0.48 -10.56
N PHE A 81 8.64 0.13 -9.31
CA PHE A 81 9.63 -0.04 -8.24
C PHE A 81 10.55 -1.23 -8.48
N PHE A 82 10.04 -2.38 -8.95
CA PHE A 82 10.86 -3.55 -9.24
C PHE A 82 11.86 -3.32 -10.38
N PHE A 83 11.48 -2.56 -11.41
CA PHE A 83 12.42 -2.16 -12.46
C PHE A 83 13.52 -1.21 -11.96
N GLY A 84 13.23 -0.44 -10.92
CA GLY A 84 14.19 0.48 -10.28
C GLY A 84 15.20 -0.19 -9.34
N ILE A 85 15.08 -1.48 -9.03
CA ILE A 85 16.04 -2.16 -8.13
C ILE A 85 17.37 -2.33 -8.86
N HIS A 86 18.46 -1.67 -8.45
CA HIS A 86 19.76 -1.87 -9.11
C HIS A 86 20.51 -3.09 -8.56
N ASP A 87 20.49 -3.27 -7.23
CA ASP A 87 21.15 -4.35 -6.52
C ASP A 87 20.22 -4.88 -5.44
N TYR A 88 19.70 -6.08 -5.64
CA TYR A 88 18.70 -6.69 -4.77
C TYR A 88 19.25 -6.96 -3.37
N GLU A 89 20.44 -7.53 -3.27
CA GLU A 89 21.09 -7.86 -1.99
C GLU A 89 21.40 -6.60 -1.19
N ALA A 90 21.90 -5.55 -1.85
CA ALA A 90 22.14 -4.26 -1.20
C ALA A 90 20.83 -3.56 -0.78
N THR A 91 19.74 -3.79 -1.52
CA THR A 91 18.42 -3.22 -1.20
C THR A 91 17.79 -3.90 0.01
N VAL A 92 17.83 -5.23 0.08
CA VAL A 92 17.27 -6.02 1.20
C VAL A 92 18.09 -5.82 2.47
N ASN A 93 19.42 -5.81 2.36
CA ASN A 93 20.33 -5.65 3.50
C ASN A 93 20.72 -4.18 3.76
N SER A 94 19.92 -3.22 3.28
CA SER A 94 20.23 -1.80 3.38
C SER A 94 20.28 -1.34 4.85
N LEU A 95 21.31 -0.54 5.17
CA LEU A 95 21.45 0.16 6.45
C LEU A 95 20.29 1.12 6.76
N THR A 96 19.50 1.51 5.75
CA THR A 96 18.31 2.35 5.96
C THR A 96 17.16 1.60 6.63
N GLY A 97 17.18 0.25 6.65
CA GLY A 97 16.12 -0.59 7.22
C GLY A 97 14.82 -0.61 6.41
N PHE A 98 14.71 0.21 5.36
CA PHE A 98 13.54 0.32 4.51
C PHE A 98 13.95 0.17 3.04
N PRO A 99 13.70 -1.00 2.41
CA PRO A 99 14.05 -1.26 1.01
C PRO A 99 13.56 -0.19 0.03
N MET A 100 12.35 0.34 0.26
CA MET A 100 11.76 1.43 -0.53
C MET A 100 12.64 2.70 -0.53
N THR A 101 13.22 3.06 0.61
CA THR A 101 14.08 4.23 0.73
C THR A 101 15.40 4.02 0.01
N GLN A 102 15.96 2.81 0.08
CA GLN A 102 17.18 2.46 -0.64
C GLN A 102 16.97 2.55 -2.16
N ILE A 103 15.87 2.00 -2.69
CA ILE A 103 15.55 2.07 -4.11
C ILE A 103 15.46 3.53 -4.58
N LEU A 104 14.83 4.41 -3.80
CA LEU A 104 14.76 5.83 -4.14
C LEU A 104 16.14 6.50 -4.11
N LEU A 105 16.99 6.20 -3.13
CA LEU A 105 18.36 6.73 -3.07
C LEU A 105 19.24 6.25 -4.23
N ASP A 106 19.02 5.03 -4.71
CA ASP A 106 19.79 4.45 -5.81
C ASP A 106 19.37 5.02 -7.18
N ASN A 107 18.11 5.46 -7.33
CA ASN A 107 17.58 6.02 -8.57
C ASN A 107 17.57 7.56 -8.61
N PHE A 108 17.46 8.21 -7.46
CA PHE A 108 17.28 9.65 -7.34
C PHE A 108 18.34 10.30 -6.46
N SER A 109 18.38 11.64 -6.46
CA SER A 109 19.22 12.38 -5.51
C SER A 109 18.69 12.23 -4.08
N LYS A 110 19.59 12.38 -3.09
CA LYS A 110 19.23 12.34 -1.66
C LYS A 110 18.13 13.35 -1.30
N GLN A 111 18.19 14.55 -1.88
CA GLN A 111 17.19 15.60 -1.65
C GLN A 111 15.80 15.20 -2.13
N LEU A 112 15.72 14.59 -3.32
CA LEU A 112 14.43 14.15 -3.87
C LEU A 112 13.87 12.94 -3.11
N THR A 113 14.74 12.04 -2.67
CA THR A 113 14.34 10.91 -1.82
C THR A 113 13.76 11.37 -0.49
N ILE A 114 14.39 12.35 0.17
CA ILE A 114 13.86 12.95 1.40
C ILE A 114 12.50 13.59 1.14
N PHE A 115 12.33 14.31 0.03
CA PHE A 115 11.05 14.89 -0.34
C PHE A 115 9.94 13.83 -0.48
N PHE A 116 10.19 12.74 -1.20
CA PHE A 116 9.22 11.65 -1.32
C PHE A 116 8.90 10.99 0.02
N MET A 117 9.90 10.79 0.88
CA MET A 117 9.68 10.24 2.22
C MET A 117 8.83 11.17 3.09
N CYS A 118 9.08 12.49 3.05
CA CYS A 118 8.23 13.47 3.73
C CYS A 118 6.80 13.44 3.20
N LEU A 119 6.61 13.32 1.88
CA LEU A 119 5.28 13.22 1.27
C LEU A 119 4.53 11.97 1.74
N ILE A 120 5.21 10.82 1.81
CA ILE A 120 4.63 9.58 2.33
C ILE A 120 4.22 9.74 3.80
N LEU A 121 5.07 10.37 4.63
CA LEU A 121 4.75 10.62 6.04
C LEU A 121 3.50 11.49 6.21
N VAL A 122 3.37 12.56 5.40
CA VAL A 122 2.17 13.40 5.40
C VAL A 122 0.93 12.62 4.96
N ALA A 123 1.04 11.80 3.92
CA ALA A 123 -0.06 10.95 3.47
C ALA A 123 -0.50 9.94 4.55
N CYS A 124 0.45 9.28 5.23
CA CYS A 124 0.17 8.38 6.35
C CYS A 124 -0.50 9.10 7.53
N TRP A 125 -0.08 10.34 7.82
CA TRP A 125 -0.72 11.15 8.85
C TRP A 125 -2.18 11.44 8.53
N PHE A 126 -2.50 11.85 7.30
CA PHE A 126 -3.89 12.07 6.88
C PHE A 126 -4.73 10.80 6.90
N CYS A 127 -4.15 9.66 6.49
CA CYS A 127 -4.81 8.36 6.59
C CYS A 127 -5.15 7.98 8.04
N GLY A 128 -4.19 8.18 8.96
CA GLY A 128 -4.38 7.96 10.39
C GLY A 128 -5.47 8.86 10.97
N LEU A 129 -5.46 10.16 10.65
CA LEU A 129 -6.51 11.10 11.07
C LEU A 129 -7.89 10.67 10.59
N ALA A 130 -8.04 10.32 9.31
CA ALA A 130 -9.31 9.87 8.75
C ALA A 130 -9.85 8.61 9.46
N SER A 131 -8.95 7.66 9.75
CA SER A 131 -9.27 6.43 10.49
C SER A 131 -9.75 6.74 11.92
N VAL A 132 -9.06 7.62 12.63
CA VAL A 132 -9.46 8.05 13.99
C VAL A 132 -10.82 8.73 13.96
N THR A 133 -11.07 9.64 12.99
CA THR A 133 -12.38 10.30 12.85
C THR A 133 -13.51 9.32 12.56
N ALA A 134 -13.30 8.33 11.68
CA ALA A 134 -14.31 7.31 11.38
C ALA A 134 -14.64 6.46 12.61
N ASN A 135 -13.62 5.98 13.34
CA ASN A 135 -13.81 5.18 14.55
C ASN A 135 -14.55 5.97 15.64
N SER A 136 -14.18 7.23 15.87
CA SER A 136 -14.87 8.09 16.85
C SER A 136 -16.37 8.27 16.52
N ARG A 137 -16.73 8.42 15.23
CA ARG A 137 -18.14 8.51 14.80
C ARG A 137 -18.92 7.22 15.09
N MET A 138 -18.33 6.05 14.83
CA MET A 138 -18.95 4.77 15.16
C MET A 138 -19.14 4.59 16.66
N ILE A 139 -18.12 4.91 17.47
CA ILE A 139 -18.20 4.80 18.94
C ILE A 139 -19.30 5.71 19.50
N TYR A 140 -19.38 6.95 19.00
CA TYR A 140 -20.45 7.89 19.42
C TYR A 140 -21.85 7.37 19.06
N ALA A 141 -22.02 6.81 17.86
CA ALA A 141 -23.29 6.22 17.44
C ALA A 141 -23.70 5.04 18.34
N PHE A 142 -22.77 4.14 18.67
CA PHE A 142 -23.04 3.02 19.59
C PHE A 142 -23.42 3.49 21.00
N SER A 143 -22.73 4.52 21.53
CA SER A 143 -23.06 5.09 22.84
C SER A 143 -24.44 5.76 22.85
N ARG A 144 -24.82 6.45 21.76
CA ARG A 144 -26.16 7.03 21.60
C ARG A 144 -27.25 5.97 21.55
N ASP A 145 -26.98 4.85 20.88
CA ASP A 145 -27.95 3.78 20.66
C ASP A 145 -28.05 2.82 21.88
N HIS A 146 -27.41 3.16 23.01
CA HIS A 146 -27.36 2.36 24.25
C HIS A 146 -26.88 0.92 24.02
N ALA A 147 -26.07 0.70 22.98
CA ALA A 147 -25.51 -0.60 22.61
C ALA A 147 -24.16 -0.87 23.30
N MET A 148 -23.69 0.06 24.15
CA MET A 148 -22.57 -0.07 25.08
C MET A 148 -22.96 0.48 26.45
#